data_AF-A0A381V7N0-F1
#
_entry.id   AF-A0A381V7N0-F1
#
_cell.length_a   1.000
_cell.length_b   1.000
_cell.length_c   1.000
_cell.angle_alpha   90.00
_cell.angle_beta   90.00
_cell.angle_gamma   90.00
#
_symmetry.space_group_name_H-M   'P 1'
#
loop_
_entity.id
_entity.type
_entity.pdbx_description
1 polymer ?
#
loop_
_entity_poly.entity_id
_entity_poly.type
_entity_poly.pdbx_seq_one_letter_code
_entity_poly.pdbx_strand_id
1 'polypeptide(L)'
;MNIKGYFKKIQNKSNNKKSKSELDDKRDAPKEGLKASILANEMEAHIETTLNFGDKNKDPHEYLKRYIQEPEYRDWFKRNFPNRTIYEAVGLTAMDYLEVKRSMDNESEQGSEVHTKQKNLKKESSFKPIVKEDPKINFNDFIDERMLVSHNAFGDKEMKIKIVEVSDEIAPLVTKFGDRVKVNKVLVTIKHLKTQKVEEAEFDIESIERELMEKRHYTSTNRWVPTKEIKNGYVTNTRHTILITDAASLDYIIF
;
A
#
# COMPACT_ATOMS: atom_id res chain seq x y z
N MET A 1 -20.48 26.95 -5.73
CA MET A 1 -20.44 26.58 -7.15
C MET A 1 -20.30 25.08 -7.14
N ASN A 2 -21.43 24.39 -7.37
CA ASN A 2 -21.63 23.02 -6.92
C ASN A 2 -21.04 22.02 -7.91
N ILE A 3 -20.48 20.93 -7.38
CA ILE A 3 -20.48 19.62 -8.06
C ILE A 3 -21.93 19.35 -8.52
N LYS A 4 -22.20 19.49 -9.82
CA LYS A 4 -23.56 19.41 -10.36
C LYS A 4 -23.72 18.09 -11.12
N GLY A 5 -24.66 17.25 -10.66
CA GLY A 5 -25.41 16.36 -11.56
C GLY A 5 -24.93 14.91 -11.71
N TYR A 6 -23.76 14.51 -11.23
CA TYR A 6 -23.33 13.10 -11.35
C TYR A 6 -24.19 12.15 -10.50
N PHE A 7 -24.32 12.43 -9.19
CA PHE A 7 -25.09 11.58 -8.26
C PHE A 7 -26.58 11.49 -8.59
N LYS A 8 -27.22 12.58 -9.06
CA LYS A 8 -28.66 12.57 -9.39
C LYS A 8 -28.97 11.60 -10.53
N LYS A 9 -28.04 11.41 -11.49
CA LYS A 9 -28.20 10.43 -12.57
C LYS A 9 -28.03 8.98 -12.08
N ILE A 10 -27.11 8.73 -11.15
CA ILE A 10 -26.89 7.38 -10.59
C ILE A 10 -28.11 6.91 -9.80
N GLN A 11 -28.70 7.78 -8.96
CA GLN A 11 -29.91 7.44 -8.18
C GLN A 11 -31.10 7.08 -9.08
N ASN A 12 -31.25 7.73 -10.24
CA ASN A 12 -32.29 7.39 -11.21
C ASN A 12 -32.02 6.04 -11.90
N LYS A 13 -30.76 5.61 -12.02
CA LYS A 13 -30.37 4.34 -12.65
C LYS A 13 -30.45 3.15 -11.69
N SER A 14 -30.19 3.35 -10.38
CA SER A 14 -30.35 2.32 -9.35
C SER A 14 -31.81 1.99 -9.05
N ASN A 15 -32.71 2.98 -9.10
CA ASN A 15 -34.15 2.77 -8.90
C ASN A 15 -34.81 1.88 -9.97
N ASN A 16 -34.19 1.76 -11.16
CA ASN A 16 -34.72 0.95 -12.26
C ASN A 16 -34.17 -0.50 -12.29
N LYS A 17 -33.34 -0.89 -11.31
CA LYS A 17 -32.75 -2.25 -11.20
C LYS A 17 -33.35 -3.11 -10.08
N LYS A 18 -34.25 -2.58 -9.25
CA LYS A 18 -34.95 -3.32 -8.18
C LYS A 18 -36.30 -3.84 -8.67
N SER A 19 -36.31 -4.90 -9.49
CA SER A 19 -37.45 -5.82 -9.58
C SER A 19 -37.10 -7.06 -10.41
N LYS A 20 -36.41 -8.03 -9.78
CA LYS A 20 -36.64 -9.48 -9.93
C LYS A 20 -35.52 -10.30 -9.28
N SER A 21 -35.78 -10.80 -8.08
CA SER A 21 -35.64 -12.22 -7.69
C SER A 21 -35.72 -12.34 -6.16
N GLU A 22 -36.81 -12.91 -5.68
CA GLU A 22 -37.01 -13.45 -4.33
C GLU A 22 -37.44 -14.92 -4.46
N LEU A 23 -37.24 -15.68 -3.37
CA LEU A 23 -37.36 -17.14 -3.11
C LEU A 23 -35.99 -17.86 -3.20
N ASP A 24 -35.47 -18.56 -2.18
CA ASP A 24 -36.02 -18.95 -0.89
C ASP A 24 -34.94 -19.39 0.13
N ASP A 25 -35.38 -19.39 1.38
CA ASP A 25 -34.76 -19.58 2.69
C ASP A 25 -34.14 -20.98 2.97
N LYS A 26 -33.02 -21.06 3.73
CA LYS A 26 -32.84 -21.88 4.96
C LYS A 26 -31.39 -21.95 5.48
N ARG A 27 -31.32 -22.01 6.82
CA ARG A 27 -30.20 -21.81 7.76
C ARG A 27 -29.38 -23.09 7.99
N ASP A 28 -28.12 -22.94 8.44
CA ASP A 28 -27.56 -23.50 9.69
C ASP A 28 -26.01 -23.67 9.64
N ALA A 29 -25.32 -22.93 10.52
CA ALA A 29 -23.96 -23.20 11.02
C ALA A 29 -24.09 -24.08 12.30
N PRO A 30 -23.12 -24.91 12.75
CA PRO A 30 -21.73 -24.49 13.04
C PRO A 30 -20.63 -25.56 12.78
N LYS A 31 -19.43 -25.15 12.33
CA LYS A 31 -18.22 -26.00 12.28
C LYS A 31 -16.96 -25.23 12.70
N GLU A 32 -16.96 -24.65 13.89
CA GLU A 32 -15.76 -24.01 14.48
C GLU A 32 -15.01 -24.94 15.45
N GLY A 33 -15.66 -25.98 16.00
CA GLY A 33 -15.02 -26.91 16.94
C GLY A 33 -14.04 -27.93 16.33
N LEU A 34 -14.15 -28.21 15.03
CA LEU A 34 -13.32 -29.25 14.39
C LEU A 34 -11.99 -28.71 13.82
N LYS A 35 -11.88 -27.39 13.62
CA LYS A 35 -10.65 -26.75 13.11
C LYS A 35 -9.61 -26.53 14.21
N ALA A 36 -10.05 -26.30 15.45
CA ALA A 36 -9.16 -26.04 16.58
C ALA A 36 -8.41 -27.31 17.05
N SER A 37 -9.02 -28.50 16.96
CA SER A 37 -8.39 -29.76 17.36
C SER A 37 -7.40 -30.31 16.34
N ILE A 38 -7.56 -29.97 15.05
CA ILE A 38 -6.61 -30.33 14.00
C ILE A 38 -5.35 -29.45 14.10
N LEU A 39 -5.54 -28.16 14.38
CA LEU A 39 -4.42 -27.23 14.59
C LEU A 39 -3.58 -27.64 15.81
N ALA A 40 -4.22 -28.01 16.95
CA ALA A 40 -3.54 -28.42 18.18
C ALA A 40 -2.66 -29.68 18.02
N ASN A 41 -3.14 -30.68 17.26
CA ASN A 41 -2.38 -31.90 17.01
C ASN A 41 -1.19 -31.67 16.05
N GLU A 42 -1.27 -30.69 15.16
CA GLU A 42 -0.13 -30.28 14.31
C GLU A 42 0.94 -29.54 15.13
N MET A 43 0.57 -28.75 16.15
CA MET A 43 1.55 -28.04 17.01
C MET A 43 2.31 -28.99 17.96
N GLU A 44 1.66 -30.06 18.45
CA GLU A 44 2.31 -31.06 19.30
C GLU A 44 3.25 -32.00 18.50
N ALA A 45 2.92 -32.32 17.24
CA ALA A 45 3.80 -33.11 16.38
C ALA A 45 5.07 -32.36 15.92
N HIS A 46 5.07 -31.02 15.98
CA HIS A 46 6.22 -30.18 15.63
C HIS A 46 7.27 -30.05 16.76
N ILE A 47 6.99 -30.54 17.98
CA ILE A 47 7.89 -30.44 19.14
C ILE A 47 8.77 -31.70 19.33
N GLU A 48 8.45 -32.82 18.67
CA GLU A 48 9.18 -34.10 18.86
C GLU A 48 10.19 -34.49 17.76
N THR A 49 10.60 -33.57 16.90
CA THR A 49 11.81 -33.78 16.09
C THR A 49 12.83 -32.70 16.38
N THR A 50 13.45 -32.80 17.56
CA THR A 50 14.85 -32.37 17.72
C THR A 50 15.73 -33.31 16.90
N LEU A 51 15.60 -33.21 15.57
CA LEU A 51 16.64 -33.71 14.68
C LEU A 51 17.89 -32.95 15.09
N ASN A 52 18.91 -33.70 15.48
CA ASN A 52 20.18 -33.28 16.05
C ASN A 52 20.97 -32.36 15.09
N PHE A 53 20.47 -31.16 14.85
CA PHE A 53 21.03 -30.18 13.93
C PHE A 53 21.92 -29.22 14.73
N GLY A 54 23.23 -29.49 14.69
CA GLY A 54 24.23 -28.65 15.34
C GLY A 54 24.48 -29.00 16.82
N ASP A 55 25.47 -28.31 17.38
CA ASP A 55 25.88 -28.49 18.78
C ASP A 55 24.79 -27.97 19.71
N LYS A 56 24.30 -28.81 20.61
CA LYS A 56 23.26 -28.45 21.61
C LYS A 56 23.66 -27.28 22.53
N ASN A 57 24.93 -26.90 22.52
CA ASN A 57 25.49 -25.83 23.33
C ASN A 57 25.58 -24.49 22.58
N LYS A 58 25.17 -24.44 21.31
CA LYS A 58 25.26 -23.25 20.45
C LYS A 58 23.90 -22.58 20.30
N ASP A 59 23.88 -21.25 20.21
CA ASP A 59 22.63 -20.49 20.10
C ASP A 59 21.97 -20.78 18.72
N PRO A 60 20.71 -21.22 18.70
CA PRO A 60 19.92 -21.37 17.48
C PRO A 60 20.02 -20.18 16.50
N HIS A 61 20.00 -18.95 17.01
CA HIS A 61 20.07 -17.74 16.19
C HIS A 61 21.42 -17.59 15.48
N GLU A 62 22.50 -18.17 16.01
CA GLU A 62 23.83 -18.11 15.39
C GLU A 62 23.86 -18.85 14.03
N TYR A 63 23.13 -19.96 13.92
CA TYR A 63 22.98 -20.69 12.67
C TYR A 63 22.19 -19.91 11.62
N LEU A 64 21.18 -19.13 12.05
CA LEU A 64 20.46 -18.21 11.17
C LEU A 64 21.37 -17.08 10.67
N LYS A 65 22.16 -16.48 11.56
CA LYS A 65 23.12 -15.44 11.21
C LYS A 65 24.12 -15.94 10.18
N ARG A 66 24.70 -17.11 10.42
CA ARG A 66 25.64 -17.76 9.51
C ARG A 66 25.01 -18.06 8.14
N TYR A 67 23.77 -18.52 8.11
CA TYR A 67 23.02 -18.78 6.87
C TYR A 67 22.74 -17.52 6.04
N ILE A 68 22.62 -16.36 6.68
CA ILE A 68 22.41 -15.08 5.99
C ILE A 68 23.75 -14.51 5.50
N GLN A 69 24.80 -14.57 6.32
CA GLN A 69 26.08 -13.91 6.06
C GLN A 69 27.04 -14.73 5.19
N GLU A 70 27.08 -16.06 5.34
CA GLU A 70 28.01 -16.94 4.64
C GLU A 70 27.30 -17.65 3.46
N PRO A 71 27.56 -17.26 2.20
CA PRO A 71 26.93 -17.91 1.04
C PRO A 71 27.33 -19.38 0.93
N GLU A 72 28.56 -19.74 1.29
CA GLU A 72 29.05 -21.13 1.29
C GLU A 72 28.27 -22.01 2.26
N TYR A 73 27.98 -21.51 3.46
CA TYR A 73 27.19 -22.23 4.46
C TYR A 73 25.73 -22.38 4.02
N ARG A 74 25.17 -21.34 3.38
CA ARG A 74 23.83 -21.38 2.79
C ARG A 74 23.71 -22.44 1.71
N ASP A 75 24.69 -22.54 0.83
CA ASP A 75 24.67 -23.51 -0.27
C ASP A 75 24.95 -24.94 0.23
N TRP A 76 25.84 -25.10 1.22
CA TRP A 76 26.00 -26.36 1.95
C TRP A 76 24.67 -26.81 2.58
N PHE A 77 23.94 -25.90 3.24
CA PHE A 77 22.66 -26.23 3.87
C PHE A 77 21.63 -26.69 2.84
N LYS A 78 21.45 -25.93 1.74
CA LYS A 78 20.52 -26.31 0.67
C LYS A 78 20.84 -27.66 0.05
N ARG A 79 22.13 -28.02 -0.06
CA ARG A 79 22.57 -29.29 -0.64
C ARG A 79 22.32 -30.49 0.28
N ASN A 80 22.47 -30.31 1.60
CA ASN A 80 22.28 -31.39 2.57
C ASN A 80 20.82 -31.52 3.05
N PHE A 81 20.06 -30.42 3.00
CA PHE A 81 18.69 -30.34 3.51
C PHE A 81 17.76 -29.66 2.50
N PRO A 82 17.48 -30.28 1.34
CA PRO A 82 16.70 -29.67 0.26
C PRO A 82 15.22 -29.42 0.61
N ASN A 83 14.67 -30.18 1.56
CA ASN A 83 13.25 -30.14 1.94
C ASN A 83 13.02 -29.55 3.35
N ARG A 84 14.00 -28.82 3.88
CA ARG A 84 13.90 -28.16 5.18
C ARG A 84 14.34 -26.72 5.06
N THR A 85 13.70 -25.87 5.83
CA THR A 85 14.14 -24.49 6.00
C THR A 85 15.12 -24.41 7.17
N ILE A 86 16.01 -23.40 7.15
CA ILE A 86 17.02 -23.26 8.21
C ILE A 86 16.37 -23.00 9.58
N TYR A 87 15.24 -22.28 9.64
CA TYR A 87 14.53 -22.01 10.89
C TYR A 87 13.85 -23.27 11.41
N GLU A 88 13.22 -24.07 10.54
CA GLU A 88 12.63 -25.36 10.91
C GLU A 88 13.70 -26.36 11.39
N ALA A 89 14.88 -26.38 10.75
CA ALA A 89 15.99 -27.24 11.14
C ALA A 89 16.59 -26.88 12.52
N VAL A 90 16.53 -25.61 12.88
CA VAL A 90 17.12 -25.04 14.10
C VAL A 90 16.08 -24.93 15.23
N GLY A 91 14.81 -25.26 14.97
CA GLY A 91 13.73 -25.20 15.95
C GLY A 91 13.20 -23.78 16.20
N LEU A 92 13.35 -22.88 15.22
CA LEU A 92 12.88 -21.51 15.26
C LEU A 92 11.73 -21.29 14.27
N THR A 93 10.99 -20.20 14.47
CA THR A 93 9.88 -19.82 13.60
C THR A 93 10.37 -18.94 12.44
N ALA A 94 9.53 -18.80 11.41
CA ALA A 94 9.80 -17.89 10.30
C ALA A 94 9.92 -16.41 10.76
N MET A 95 9.29 -16.04 11.88
CA MET A 95 9.37 -14.69 12.45
C MET A 95 10.77 -14.39 13.00
N ASP A 96 11.38 -15.35 13.70
CA ASP A 96 12.73 -15.22 14.26
C ASP A 96 13.77 -15.02 13.15
N TYR A 97 13.59 -15.69 12.01
CA TYR A 97 14.42 -15.48 10.81
C TYR A 97 14.31 -14.07 10.24
N LEU A 98 13.10 -13.51 10.19
CA LEU A 98 12.86 -12.15 9.70
C LEU A 98 13.47 -11.10 10.65
N GLU A 99 13.39 -11.33 11.96
CA GLU A 99 13.98 -10.45 12.96
C GLU A 99 15.51 -10.42 12.85
N VAL A 100 16.16 -11.59 12.75
CA VAL A 100 17.61 -11.69 12.56
C VAL A 100 18.02 -11.00 11.26
N LYS A 101 17.32 -11.26 10.16
CA LYS A 101 17.61 -10.63 8.87
C LYS A 101 17.48 -9.10 8.92
N ARG A 102 16.42 -8.59 9.56
CA ARG A 102 16.21 -7.15 9.75
C ARG A 102 17.28 -6.52 10.63
N SER A 103 17.76 -7.22 11.65
CA SER A 103 18.84 -6.73 12.52
C SER A 103 20.15 -6.58 11.75
N MET A 104 20.46 -7.52 10.84
CA MET A 104 21.65 -7.49 9.99
C MET A 104 21.59 -6.40 8.92
N ASP A 105 20.42 -6.19 8.30
CA ASP A 105 20.24 -5.12 7.32
C ASP A 105 20.47 -3.74 7.97
N ASN A 106 20.07 -3.54 9.23
CA ASN A 106 20.33 -2.30 9.97
C ASN A 106 21.79 -2.12 10.42
N GLU A 107 22.53 -3.20 10.70
CA GLU A 107 23.96 -3.11 11.07
C GLU A 107 24.86 -2.78 9.87
N SER A 108 24.45 -3.11 8.65
CA SER A 108 25.21 -2.82 7.42
C SER A 108 25.24 -1.32 7.04
N GLU A 109 24.38 -0.48 7.63
CA GLU A 109 24.39 0.98 7.43
C GLU A 109 25.33 1.74 8.38
N GLN A 110 25.94 1.09 9.38
CA GLN A 110 26.88 1.71 10.34
C GLN A 110 28.35 1.33 10.09
N GLY A 111 28.68 0.91 8.85
CA GLY A 111 29.94 0.26 8.52
C GLY A 111 30.76 0.88 7.40
N SER A 112 30.67 2.19 7.13
CA SER A 112 31.65 2.88 6.28
C SER A 112 31.54 4.39 6.42
N GLU A 113 32.46 5.01 7.17
CA GLU A 113 33.19 6.24 6.79
C GLU A 113 34.11 6.70 7.93
N VAL A 114 35.41 6.44 7.76
CA VAL A 114 36.47 6.99 8.60
C VAL A 114 36.93 8.33 8.01
N HIS A 115 36.69 9.39 8.79
CA HIS A 115 37.36 10.69 8.86
C HIS A 115 37.33 11.65 7.64
N THR A 116 36.65 12.79 7.83
CA THR A 116 37.32 14.11 7.78
C THR A 116 36.75 15.06 8.85
N LYS A 117 37.66 15.66 9.61
CA LYS A 117 37.45 16.58 10.73
C LYS A 117 36.71 17.85 10.31
N GLN A 118 35.74 18.30 11.12
CA GLN A 118 35.63 19.71 11.52
C GLN A 118 35.20 19.82 12.98
N LYS A 119 36.12 20.32 13.81
CA LYS A 119 35.81 20.92 15.10
C LYS A 119 35.11 22.25 14.84
N ASN A 120 33.93 22.45 15.42
CA ASN A 120 33.59 23.73 16.02
C ASN A 120 32.52 23.51 17.10
N LEU A 121 32.97 23.57 18.35
CA LEU A 121 32.09 23.70 19.51
C LEU A 121 31.45 25.08 19.46
N LYS A 122 30.12 25.13 19.31
CA LYS A 122 29.30 26.19 19.87
C LYS A 122 28.24 25.59 20.78
N LYS A 123 28.17 26.23 21.93
CA LYS A 123 27.52 25.88 23.18
C LYS A 123 26.02 26.10 23.04
N GLU A 124 25.21 25.05 23.17
CA GLU A 124 23.78 25.19 23.42
C GLU A 124 23.33 24.27 24.55
N SER A 125 22.49 24.87 25.39
CA SER A 125 21.94 24.38 26.65
C SER A 125 21.43 22.95 26.58
N SER A 126 21.79 22.17 27.60
CA SER A 126 21.28 20.83 27.86
C SER A 126 19.79 20.86 28.22
N PHE A 127 18.93 20.93 27.21
CA PHE A 127 17.58 20.41 27.30
C PHE A 127 17.60 19.02 26.67
N LYS A 128 17.54 17.97 27.49
CA LYS A 128 17.28 16.62 26.99
C LYS A 128 15.76 16.46 26.96
N PRO A 129 15.08 16.58 25.80
CA PRO A 129 13.69 16.18 25.75
C PRO A 129 13.66 14.68 26.04
N ILE A 130 12.88 14.28 27.04
CA ILE A 130 12.50 12.88 27.23
C ILE A 130 11.54 12.58 26.08
N VAL A 131 12.10 12.22 24.93
CA VAL A 131 11.36 11.65 23.82
C VAL A 131 11.15 10.20 24.20
N LYS A 132 9.92 9.87 24.61
CA LYS A 132 9.47 8.48 24.52
C LYS A 132 9.60 8.13 23.04
N GLU A 133 10.33 7.08 22.70
CA GLU A 133 10.53 6.66 21.32
C GLU A 133 9.16 6.44 20.67
N ASP A 134 8.69 7.47 19.96
CA ASP A 134 7.61 7.33 19.01
C ASP A 134 8.04 6.24 18.02
N PRO A 135 7.12 5.40 17.52
CA PRO A 135 7.46 4.36 16.57
C PRO A 135 8.29 5.01 15.46
N LYS A 136 9.45 4.43 15.11
CA LYS A 136 10.34 4.93 14.05
C LYS A 136 9.53 5.08 12.76
N ILE A 137 8.89 6.24 12.57
CA ILE A 137 8.23 6.61 11.33
C ILE A 137 9.39 6.84 10.38
N ASN A 138 9.55 5.95 9.42
CA ASN A 138 10.55 6.10 8.38
C ASN A 138 10.26 7.44 7.67
N PHE A 139 11.20 8.38 7.68
CA PHE A 139 11.03 9.67 7.01
C PHE A 139 10.72 9.51 5.52
N ASN A 140 11.13 8.39 4.91
CA ASN A 140 10.81 8.08 3.51
C ASN A 140 9.33 7.74 3.26
N ASP A 141 8.58 7.39 4.31
CA ASP A 141 7.13 7.15 4.23
C ASP A 141 6.32 8.45 4.43
N PHE A 142 6.96 9.54 4.85
CA PHE A 142 6.31 10.84 4.93
C PHE A 142 6.08 11.38 3.52
N ILE A 143 4.82 11.42 3.12
CA ILE A 143 4.40 12.03 1.87
C ILE A 143 4.07 13.49 2.13
N ASP A 144 4.79 14.37 1.45
CA ASP A 144 4.48 15.80 1.46
C ASP A 144 3.04 16.03 1.01
N GLU A 145 2.18 16.50 1.92
CA GLU A 145 0.77 16.75 1.62
C GLU A 145 0.58 17.76 0.47
N ARG A 146 1.54 18.68 0.30
CA ARG A 146 1.57 19.64 -0.80
C ARG A 146 1.62 18.96 -2.18
N MET A 147 2.19 17.76 -2.26
CA MET A 147 2.21 16.98 -3.50
C MET A 147 0.86 16.32 -3.79
N LEU A 148 -0.02 16.20 -2.80
CA LEU A 148 -1.35 15.58 -2.92
C LEU A 148 -2.48 16.59 -3.10
N VAL A 149 -2.16 17.88 -3.05
CA VAL A 149 -3.13 18.98 -3.17
C VAL A 149 -2.81 19.81 -4.41
N SER A 150 -3.83 20.08 -5.21
CA SER A 150 -3.78 21.04 -6.31
C SER A 150 -4.59 22.28 -5.98
N HIS A 151 -4.18 23.44 -6.49
CA HIS A 151 -4.87 24.70 -6.31
C HIS A 151 -5.48 25.18 -7.63
N ASN A 152 -6.60 25.90 -7.56
CA ASN A 152 -7.15 26.58 -8.73
C ASN A 152 -6.24 27.77 -9.11
N ALA A 153 -6.35 28.26 -10.34
CA ALA A 153 -5.71 29.47 -10.87
C ALA A 153 -5.85 30.69 -9.94
N PHE A 154 -6.99 30.83 -9.26
CA PHE A 154 -7.22 31.92 -8.29
C PHE A 154 -6.63 31.65 -6.90
N GLY A 155 -6.24 30.42 -6.58
CA GLY A 155 -5.78 30.02 -5.24
C GLY A 155 -6.90 29.93 -4.20
N ASP A 156 -8.16 29.97 -4.64
CA ASP A 156 -9.34 30.02 -3.76
C ASP A 156 -9.81 28.64 -3.31
N LYS A 157 -9.46 27.61 -4.07
CA LYS A 157 -9.90 26.24 -3.90
C LYS A 157 -8.71 25.30 -3.94
N GLU A 158 -8.79 24.29 -3.10
CA GLU A 158 -7.88 23.15 -3.07
C GLU A 158 -8.64 21.91 -3.52
N MET A 159 -7.96 21.03 -4.26
CA MET A 159 -8.50 19.74 -4.65
C MET A 159 -7.53 18.63 -4.29
N LYS A 160 -8.10 17.54 -3.78
CA LYS A 160 -7.41 16.29 -3.44
C LYS A 160 -8.15 15.13 -4.09
N ILE A 161 -7.41 14.18 -4.68
CA ILE A 161 -7.99 13.03 -5.37
C ILE A 161 -7.51 11.74 -4.71
N LYS A 162 -8.46 10.93 -4.29
CA LYS A 162 -8.22 9.59 -3.76
C LYS A 162 -8.70 8.54 -4.75
N ILE A 163 -7.90 7.52 -4.96
CA ILE A 163 -8.28 6.35 -5.74
C ILE A 163 -9.13 5.45 -4.84
N VAL A 164 -10.34 5.15 -5.30
CA VAL A 164 -11.28 4.27 -4.59
C VAL A 164 -11.21 2.86 -5.14
N GLU A 165 -11.18 2.73 -6.47
CA GLU A 165 -11.17 1.43 -7.14
C GLU A 165 -10.18 1.45 -8.31
N VAL A 166 -9.47 0.34 -8.45
CA VAL A 166 -8.48 0.07 -9.49
C VAL A 166 -8.94 -1.18 -10.24
N SER A 167 -8.73 -1.21 -11.56
CA SER A 167 -8.96 -2.37 -12.42
C SER A 167 -7.82 -3.38 -12.30
N ASP A 168 -8.15 -4.67 -12.38
CA ASP A 168 -7.18 -5.77 -12.53
C ASP A 168 -6.66 -5.92 -13.98
N GLU A 169 -7.05 -5.01 -14.88
CA GLU A 169 -6.58 -5.03 -16.26
C GLU A 169 -5.08 -4.75 -16.31
N ILE A 170 -4.32 -5.74 -16.78
CA ILE A 170 -2.88 -5.62 -16.98
C ILE A 170 -2.63 -4.66 -18.13
N ALA A 171 -1.74 -3.68 -17.91
CA ALA A 171 -1.34 -2.75 -18.97
C ALA A 171 -0.86 -3.55 -20.20
N PRO A 172 -1.34 -3.23 -21.42
CA PRO A 172 -1.07 -4.04 -22.62
C PRO A 172 0.42 -4.11 -23.00
N LEU A 173 1.28 -3.33 -22.35
CA LEU A 173 2.72 -3.48 -22.43
C LEU A 173 3.35 -3.00 -21.12
N VAL A 174 4.17 -3.84 -20.47
CA VAL A 174 5.09 -3.40 -19.40
C VAL A 174 6.10 -2.48 -20.08
N THR A 175 5.77 -1.19 -20.11
CA THR A 175 6.60 -0.20 -20.80
C THR A 175 7.92 -0.04 -20.04
N LYS A 176 9.00 0.35 -20.74
CA LYS A 176 10.29 0.71 -20.10
C LYS A 176 10.15 1.81 -19.04
N PHE A 177 9.02 2.50 -19.00
CA PHE A 177 8.73 3.62 -18.11
C PHE A 177 8.05 3.20 -16.78
N GLY A 178 7.83 1.90 -16.58
CA GLY A 178 7.29 1.32 -15.34
C GLY A 178 5.82 0.94 -15.41
N ASP A 179 5.30 0.50 -14.28
CA ASP A 179 3.95 -0.04 -14.15
C ASP A 179 2.89 1.07 -14.15
N ARG A 180 1.82 0.82 -14.88
CA ARG A 180 0.62 1.66 -14.91
C ARG A 180 -0.55 0.87 -14.39
N VAL A 181 -1.38 1.56 -13.63
CA VAL A 181 -2.57 1.03 -13.00
C VAL A 181 -3.77 1.73 -13.63
N LYS A 182 -4.78 0.94 -13.98
CA LYS A 182 -6.00 1.46 -14.58
C LYS A 182 -6.99 1.82 -13.47
N VAL A 183 -7.38 3.08 -13.34
CA VAL A 183 -8.23 3.59 -12.23
C VAL A 183 -9.71 3.53 -12.59
N ASN A 184 -10.55 2.82 -11.84
CA ASN A 184 -11.99 2.75 -12.17
C ASN A 184 -12.77 3.88 -11.51
N LYS A 185 -12.53 4.10 -10.21
CA LYS A 185 -13.26 5.09 -9.41
C LYS A 185 -12.32 5.96 -8.62
N VAL A 186 -12.65 7.25 -8.57
CA VAL A 186 -11.95 8.25 -7.76
C VAL A 186 -12.93 9.01 -6.89
N LEU A 187 -12.47 9.39 -5.70
CA LEU A 187 -13.13 10.34 -4.83
C LEU A 187 -12.37 11.66 -4.93
N VAL A 188 -13.07 12.70 -5.37
CA VAL A 188 -12.53 14.04 -5.49
C VAL A 188 -13.10 14.90 -4.38
N THR A 189 -12.22 15.52 -3.61
CA THR A 189 -12.55 16.46 -2.55
C THR A 189 -12.11 17.85 -2.99
N ILE A 190 -13.04 18.79 -3.09
CA ILE A 190 -12.78 20.21 -3.34
C ILE A 190 -13.07 20.99 -2.06
N LYS A 191 -12.05 21.64 -1.52
CA LYS A 191 -12.15 22.52 -0.36
C LYS A 191 -12.11 23.98 -0.83
N HIS A 192 -13.11 24.75 -0.46
CA HIS A 192 -13.12 26.19 -0.68
C HIS A 192 -12.41 26.87 0.49
N LEU A 193 -11.27 27.52 0.23
CA LEU A 193 -10.44 28.12 1.28
C LEU A 193 -11.13 29.32 1.96
N LYS A 194 -11.84 30.13 1.18
CA LYS A 194 -12.54 31.33 1.68
C LYS A 194 -13.76 31.00 2.53
N THR A 195 -14.51 29.97 2.17
CA THR A 195 -15.79 29.62 2.84
C THR A 195 -15.69 28.42 3.76
N GLN A 196 -14.53 27.75 3.79
CA GLN A 196 -14.27 26.49 4.50
C GLN A 196 -15.26 25.36 4.18
N LYS A 197 -16.03 25.48 3.10
CA LYS A 197 -16.93 24.43 2.63
C LYS A 197 -16.12 23.35 1.91
N VAL A 198 -16.46 22.10 2.18
CA VAL A 198 -15.88 20.92 1.53
C VAL A 198 -16.96 20.27 0.68
N GLU A 199 -16.66 20.06 -0.60
CA GLU A 199 -17.49 19.33 -1.54
C GLU A 199 -16.77 18.03 -1.91
N GLU A 200 -17.47 16.90 -1.79
CA GLU A 200 -16.92 15.58 -2.10
C GLU A 200 -17.78 14.91 -3.16
N ALA A 201 -17.12 14.30 -4.14
CA ALA A 201 -17.81 13.51 -5.15
C ALA A 201 -17.01 12.30 -5.58
N GLU A 202 -17.71 11.19 -5.61
CA GLU A 202 -17.25 9.97 -6.25
C GLU A 202 -17.55 10.03 -7.75
N PHE A 203 -16.53 9.70 -8.54
CA PHE A 203 -16.61 9.61 -9.98
C PHE A 203 -16.20 8.21 -10.42
N ASP A 204 -17.13 7.50 -11.06
CA ASP A 204 -16.81 6.30 -11.83
C ASP A 204 -16.37 6.73 -13.22
N ILE A 205 -15.05 6.68 -13.42
CA ILE A 205 -14.33 7.15 -14.61
C ILE A 205 -14.76 6.33 -15.83
N GLU A 206 -15.03 5.04 -15.67
CA GLU A 206 -15.49 4.18 -16.77
C GLU A 206 -16.82 4.68 -17.35
N SER A 207 -17.75 4.99 -16.46
CA SER A 207 -19.06 5.48 -16.84
C SER A 207 -18.99 6.86 -17.49
N ILE A 208 -18.09 7.72 -17.02
CA ILE A 208 -17.84 9.06 -17.57
C ILE A 208 -17.23 8.96 -18.97
N GLU A 209 -16.23 8.10 -19.16
CA GLU A 209 -15.58 7.89 -20.45
C GLU A 209 -16.56 7.37 -21.49
N ARG A 210 -17.41 6.39 -21.13
CA ARG A 210 -18.47 5.89 -22.01
C ARG A 210 -19.46 6.98 -22.41
N GLU A 211 -19.87 7.83 -21.46
CA GLU A 211 -20.76 8.97 -21.74
C GLU A 211 -20.08 10.02 -22.62
N LEU A 212 -18.78 10.26 -22.43
CA LEU A 212 -17.98 11.18 -23.24
C LEU A 212 -17.88 10.69 -24.70
N MET A 213 -17.62 9.39 -24.89
CA MET A 213 -17.59 8.76 -26.20
C MET A 213 -18.95 8.81 -26.90
N GLU A 214 -20.04 8.64 -26.15
CA GLU A 214 -21.40 8.73 -26.71
C GLU A 214 -21.76 10.17 -27.12
N LYS A 215 -21.51 11.16 -26.24
CA LYS A 215 -21.96 12.55 -26.46
C LYS A 215 -21.03 13.38 -27.33
N ARG A 216 -19.73 13.11 -27.25
CA ARG A 216 -18.68 13.96 -27.84
C ARG A 216 -17.80 13.19 -28.82
N HIS A 217 -17.96 11.85 -28.92
CA HIS A 217 -17.14 10.99 -29.78
C HIS A 217 -15.62 11.11 -29.54
N TYR A 218 -15.23 11.45 -28.31
CA TYR A 218 -13.84 11.42 -27.87
C TYR A 218 -13.59 10.21 -26.97
N THR A 219 -12.41 9.60 -27.13
CA THR A 219 -11.90 8.55 -26.25
C THR A 219 -10.77 9.12 -25.40
N SER A 220 -10.71 8.75 -24.13
CA SER A 220 -9.71 9.26 -23.19
C SER A 220 -8.77 8.15 -22.77
N THR A 221 -7.47 8.42 -22.69
CA THR A 221 -6.50 7.49 -22.11
C THR A 221 -6.14 7.85 -20.67
N ASN A 222 -6.89 8.77 -20.06
CA ASN A 222 -6.57 9.37 -18.77
C ASN A 222 -6.74 8.41 -17.58
N ARG A 223 -7.33 7.23 -17.82
CA ARG A 223 -7.54 6.18 -16.81
C ARG A 223 -6.25 5.48 -16.36
N TRP A 224 -5.20 5.50 -17.18
CA TRP A 224 -3.93 4.85 -16.87
C TRP A 224 -2.99 5.77 -16.10
N VAL A 225 -2.78 5.47 -14.81
CA VAL A 225 -1.93 6.26 -13.91
C VAL A 225 -0.70 5.44 -13.52
N PRO A 226 0.53 5.98 -13.62
CA PRO A 226 1.72 5.27 -13.17
C PRO A 226 1.74 5.12 -11.64
N THR A 227 2.21 3.98 -11.15
CA THR A 227 2.28 3.69 -9.71
C THR A 227 3.11 4.70 -8.92
N LYS A 228 4.12 5.30 -9.55
CA LYS A 228 5.00 6.32 -8.94
C LYS A 228 4.26 7.56 -8.46
N GLU A 229 3.16 7.91 -9.11
CA GLU A 229 2.36 9.10 -8.83
C GLU A 229 1.19 8.80 -7.88
N ILE A 230 1.06 7.55 -7.42
CA ILE A 230 0.09 7.13 -6.42
C ILE A 230 0.83 7.00 -5.09
N LYS A 231 0.41 7.76 -4.09
CA LYS A 231 1.00 7.79 -2.76
C LYS A 231 -0.08 7.59 -1.71
N ASN A 232 0.00 6.49 -0.98
CA ASN A 232 -0.98 6.11 0.04
C ASN A 232 -2.45 6.17 -0.46
N GLY A 233 -2.68 5.71 -1.71
CA GLY A 233 -4.00 5.76 -2.36
C GLY A 233 -4.44 7.13 -2.85
N TYR A 234 -3.65 8.18 -2.66
CA TYR A 234 -3.89 9.50 -3.25
C TYR A 234 -3.08 9.69 -4.53
N VAL A 235 -3.62 10.48 -5.43
CA VAL A 235 -2.93 10.87 -6.66
C VAL A 235 -2.08 12.11 -6.40
N THR A 236 -0.94 12.19 -7.06
CA THR A 236 -0.10 13.39 -7.05
C THR A 236 -0.77 14.52 -7.85
N ASN A 237 -0.57 15.77 -7.42
CA ASN A 237 -1.14 16.97 -8.02
C ASN A 237 -0.86 17.13 -9.53
N THR A 238 0.25 16.56 -10.03
CA THR A 238 0.62 16.56 -11.45
C THR A 238 -0.40 15.85 -12.35
N ARG A 239 -1.16 14.88 -11.82
CA ARG A 239 -2.18 14.13 -12.57
C ARG A 239 -3.60 14.53 -12.27
N HIS A 240 -3.83 15.42 -11.32
CA HIS A 240 -5.17 15.80 -10.91
C HIS A 240 -6.01 16.26 -12.10
N THR A 241 -5.53 17.25 -12.84
CA THR A 241 -6.21 17.79 -14.01
C THR A 241 -6.49 16.72 -15.05
N ILE A 242 -5.51 15.84 -15.32
CA ILE A 242 -5.64 14.78 -16.33
C ILE A 242 -6.78 13.82 -15.96
N LEU A 243 -6.84 13.37 -14.71
CA LEU A 243 -7.90 12.46 -14.26
C LEU A 243 -9.30 13.09 -14.27
N ILE A 244 -9.40 14.38 -13.97
CA ILE A 244 -10.71 15.06 -13.93
C ILE A 244 -11.12 15.68 -15.28
N THR A 245 -10.25 15.67 -16.29
CA THR A 245 -10.51 16.34 -17.58
C THR A 245 -11.80 15.85 -18.23
N ASP A 246 -12.07 14.55 -18.16
CA ASP A 246 -13.26 13.95 -18.77
C ASP A 246 -14.53 14.37 -18.02
N ALA A 247 -14.45 14.41 -16.68
CA ALA A 247 -15.53 14.91 -15.82
C ALA A 247 -15.78 16.42 -16.04
N ALA A 248 -14.73 17.21 -16.21
CA ALA A 248 -14.82 18.63 -16.49
C ALA A 248 -15.42 18.90 -17.88
N SER A 249 -15.09 18.07 -18.87
CA SER A 249 -15.65 18.15 -20.23
C SER A 249 -17.16 17.86 -20.30
N LEU A 250 -17.67 17.12 -19.32
CA LEU A 250 -19.10 16.85 -19.12
C LEU A 250 -19.76 17.81 -18.11
N ASP A 251 -19.06 18.86 -17.68
CA ASP A 251 -19.51 19.86 -16.70
C ASP A 251 -19.86 19.27 -15.32
N TYR A 252 -19.31 18.11 -14.96
CA TYR A 252 -19.55 17.49 -13.65
C TYR A 252 -18.74 18.12 -12.52
N ILE A 253 -17.60 18.70 -12.87
CA ILE A 253 -16.70 19.37 -11.94
C ILE A 253 -16.24 20.70 -12.54
N ILE A 254 -16.21 21.73 -11.71
CA ILE A 254 -15.68 23.06 -12.06
C ILE A 254 -14.66 23.41 -10.99
N PHE A 255 -13.39 23.23 -11.34
CA PHE A 255 -12.28 23.48 -10.44
C PHE A 255 -11.82 24.93 -10.55
#